data_AF-A0A7C9GQV4-F1
#
_entry.id   AF-A0A7C9GQV4-F1
#
_cell.length_a   1.000
_cell.length_b   1.000
_cell.length_c   1.000
_cell.angle_alpha   90.00
_cell.angle_beta   90.00
_cell.angle_gamma   90.00
#
_symmetry.space_group_name_H-M   'P 1'
#
loop_
_entity.id
_entity.type
_entity.pdbx_description
1 polymer ?
#
loop_
_entity_poly.entity_id
_entity_poly.type
_entity_poly.pdbx_seq_one_letter_code
_entity_poly.pdbx_strand_id
1 'polypeptide(L)'
;MNAFNRGIEDLKPATAVSLIEDWETALADVDVPGSKGIARDLAALRKQLESATPDGERVSAIVARLGDAVTKIAPRAEKVTDKLTDLGEALGDAGSAQHDEEIDEAAAAAPRRKKAA
;
A
#
# COMPACT_ATOMS: atom_id res chain seq x y z
N MET A 1 9.51 14.52 -6.34
CA MET A 1 9.31 14.11 -4.93
C MET A 1 7.87 13.61 -4.86
N ASN A 2 7.71 12.31 -4.63
CA ASN A 2 6.58 11.51 -5.11
C ASN A 2 5.30 11.70 -4.30
N ALA A 3 4.15 11.69 -4.98
CA ALA A 3 2.81 11.63 -4.38
C ALA A 3 2.58 10.40 -3.47
N PHE A 4 3.45 9.37 -3.59
CA PHE A 4 3.54 8.23 -2.67
C PHE A 4 3.75 8.64 -1.22
N ASN A 5 4.53 9.69 -1.01
CA ASN A 5 4.71 10.21 0.33
C ASN A 5 3.40 10.81 0.86
N ARG A 6 2.56 11.45 0.04
CA ARG A 6 1.33 12.12 0.51
C ARG A 6 0.25 11.18 1.05
N GLY A 7 -0.04 10.08 0.36
CA GLY A 7 -1.06 9.13 0.81
C GLY A 7 -0.69 8.41 2.12
N ILE A 8 0.60 8.14 2.33
CA ILE A 8 1.14 7.64 3.61
C ILE A 8 1.35 8.75 4.64
N GLU A 9 1.63 10.00 4.22
CA GLU A 9 1.71 11.16 5.10
C GLU A 9 0.33 11.50 5.70
N ASP A 10 -0.76 11.35 4.93
CA ASP A 10 -2.14 11.56 5.38
C ASP A 10 -2.59 10.45 6.36
N LEU A 11 -2.12 9.22 6.16
CA LEU A 11 -2.23 8.17 7.16
C LEU A 11 -1.16 8.37 8.24
N LYS A 12 -1.43 9.26 9.22
CA LYS A 12 -0.50 9.56 10.34
C LYS A 12 0.36 8.34 10.69
N PRO A 13 1.70 8.42 10.61
CA PRO A 13 2.58 7.25 10.74
C PRO A 13 2.29 6.38 11.98
N ALA A 14 1.85 6.99 13.08
CA ALA A 14 1.40 6.28 14.28
C ALA A 14 0.18 5.37 14.05
N THR A 15 -0.82 5.83 13.29
CA THR A 15 -2.01 5.05 12.92
C THR A 15 -1.61 3.89 11.99
N ALA A 16 -0.74 4.15 11.02
CA ALA A 16 -0.24 3.14 10.10
C ALA A 16 0.53 2.02 10.83
N VAL A 17 1.37 2.41 11.79
CA VAL A 17 2.14 1.46 12.62
C VAL A 17 1.22 0.61 13.49
N SER A 18 0.24 1.19 14.18
CA SER A 18 -0.70 0.41 15.00
C SER A 18 -1.55 -0.56 14.17
N LEU A 19 -2.01 -0.15 12.98
CA LEU A 19 -2.71 -1.05 12.06
C LEU A 19 -1.83 -2.24 11.65
N ILE A 20 -0.55 -2.00 11.39
CA ILE A 20 0.40 -3.07 11.07
C ILE A 20 0.61 -4.02 12.26
N GLU A 21 0.70 -3.50 13.48
CA GLU A 21 0.82 -4.32 14.70
C GLU A 21 -0.40 -5.23 14.92
N ASP A 22 -1.60 -4.71 14.66
CA ASP A 22 -2.84 -5.49 14.75
C ASP A 22 -2.86 -6.62 13.73
N TRP A 23 -2.38 -6.37 12.52
CA TRP A 23 -2.25 -7.39 11.47
C TRP A 23 -1.17 -8.43 11.78
N GLU A 24 -0.01 -8.02 12.30
CA GLU A 24 1.04 -8.93 12.76
C GLU A 24 0.51 -9.88 13.84
N THR A 25 -0.27 -9.34 14.79
CA THR A 25 -0.92 -10.11 15.85
C THR A 25 -1.94 -11.08 15.28
N ALA A 26 -2.79 -10.63 14.35
CA ALA A 26 -3.78 -11.50 13.71
C ALA A 26 -3.15 -12.63 12.88
N LEU A 27 -1.99 -12.39 12.27
CA LEU A 27 -1.24 -13.37 11.48
C LEU A 27 -0.42 -14.34 12.33
N ALA A 28 -0.15 -14.04 13.60
CA ALA A 28 0.66 -14.88 14.48
C ALA A 28 0.07 -16.30 14.65
N ASP A 29 -1.26 -16.40 14.66
CA ASP A 29 -1.98 -17.67 14.82
C ASP A 29 -2.35 -18.36 13.49
N VAL A 30 -1.92 -17.80 12.36
CA VAL A 30 -2.24 -18.30 11.02
C VAL A 30 -1.20 -19.32 10.57
N ASP A 31 -1.52 -20.59 10.72
CA ASP A 31 -0.68 -21.69 10.24
C ASP A 31 -1.02 -22.08 8.79
N VAL A 32 -0.84 -21.12 7.87
CA VAL A 32 -1.05 -21.31 6.43
C VAL A 32 0.29 -21.07 5.72
N PRO A 33 0.72 -21.96 4.80
CA PRO A 33 1.92 -21.73 4.00
C PRO A 33 1.88 -20.36 3.31
N GLY A 34 2.85 -19.50 3.66
CA GLY A 34 2.93 -18.13 3.15
C GLY A 34 2.62 -17.04 4.21
N SER A 35 1.93 -17.35 5.31
CA SER A 35 1.62 -16.39 6.38
C SER A 35 2.87 -15.76 7.00
N LYS A 36 3.91 -16.57 7.22
CA LYS A 36 5.24 -16.12 7.70
C LYS A 36 5.95 -15.20 6.71
N GLY A 37 5.59 -15.20 5.43
CA GLY A 37 6.08 -14.22 4.46
C GLY A 37 5.47 -12.85 4.70
N ILE A 38 4.15 -12.81 4.84
CA ILE A 38 3.37 -11.59 5.08
C ILE A 38 3.79 -10.94 6.40
N ALA A 39 3.93 -11.71 7.48
CA ALA A 39 4.41 -11.18 8.76
C ALA A 39 5.79 -10.52 8.66
N ARG A 40 6.70 -11.06 7.82
CA ARG A 40 8.02 -10.46 7.60
C ARG A 40 7.95 -9.18 6.77
N ASP A 41 7.10 -9.14 5.76
CA ASP A 41 6.91 -7.94 4.94
C ASP A 41 6.20 -6.83 5.74
N LEU A 42 5.24 -7.16 6.61
CA LEU A 42 4.61 -6.21 7.55
C LEU A 42 5.62 -5.60 8.52
N ALA A 43 6.48 -6.41 9.13
CA ALA A 43 7.56 -5.92 10.00
C ALA A 43 8.53 -5.01 9.25
N ALA A 44 8.83 -5.33 7.98
CA ALA A 44 9.67 -4.50 7.14
C ALA A 44 9.00 -3.16 6.79
N LEU A 45 7.68 -3.17 6.54
CA LEU A 45 6.89 -1.97 6.27
C LEU A 45 6.87 -1.06 7.49
N ARG A 46 6.53 -1.61 8.66
CA ARG A 46 6.55 -0.89 9.94
C ARG A 46 7.88 -0.18 10.17
N LYS A 47 9.00 -0.90 9.99
CA LYS A 47 10.34 -0.34 10.17
C LYS A 47 10.62 0.84 9.21
N GLN A 48 10.08 0.81 7.99
CA GLN A 48 10.21 1.94 7.07
C GLN A 48 9.39 3.15 7.53
N LEU A 49 8.18 2.93 8.03
CA LEU A 49 7.29 3.99 8.52
C LEU A 49 7.79 4.64 9.82
N GLU A 50 8.45 3.86 10.68
CA GLU A 50 9.09 4.35 11.91
C GLU A 50 10.44 5.05 11.64
N SER A 51 10.98 4.94 10.42
CA SER A 51 12.25 5.58 10.06
C SER A 51 12.10 7.10 9.99
N ALA A 52 13.11 7.84 10.48
CA ALA A 52 13.18 9.29 10.29
C ALA A 52 13.30 9.69 8.82
N THR A 53 13.78 8.78 7.97
CA THR A 53 13.85 8.93 6.51
C THR A 53 13.34 7.64 5.85
N PRO A 54 12.03 7.49 5.66
CA PRO A 54 11.46 6.34 4.96
C PRO A 54 11.94 6.30 3.51
N ASP A 55 12.25 5.11 3.01
CA ASP A 55 12.53 4.90 1.59
C ASP A 55 11.22 4.59 0.86
N GLY A 56 10.68 5.59 0.16
CA GLY A 56 9.40 5.47 -0.55
C GLY A 56 9.38 4.37 -1.63
N GLU A 57 10.49 4.12 -2.33
CA GLU A 57 10.57 3.05 -3.33
C GLU A 57 10.52 1.69 -2.65
N ARG A 58 11.23 1.55 -1.53
CA ARG A 58 11.19 0.36 -0.69
C ARG A 58 9.81 0.11 -0.07
N VAL A 59 9.15 1.17 0.42
CA VAL A 59 7.79 1.09 0.98
C VAL A 59 6.83 0.60 -0.10
N SER A 60 6.84 1.22 -1.29
CA SER A 60 6.01 0.80 -2.43
C SER A 60 6.23 -0.67 -2.80
N ALA A 61 7.50 -1.10 -2.88
CA ALA A 61 7.83 -2.49 -3.18
C ALA A 61 7.36 -3.48 -2.10
N ILE A 62 7.36 -3.08 -0.82
CA ILE A 62 6.83 -3.91 0.27
C ILE A 62 5.30 -4.00 0.19
N VAL A 63 4.61 -2.87 -0.02
CA VAL A 63 3.14 -2.81 -0.15
C VAL A 63 2.66 -3.69 -1.30
N ALA A 64 3.30 -3.61 -2.47
CA ALA A 64 2.97 -4.46 -3.62
C ALA A 64 3.12 -5.96 -3.31
N ARG A 65 4.23 -6.37 -2.66
CA ARG A 65 4.43 -7.77 -2.25
C ARG A 65 3.41 -8.24 -1.23
N LEU A 66 3.00 -7.37 -0.30
CA LEU A 66 1.96 -7.68 0.68
C LEU A 66 0.62 -7.94 0.00
N GLY A 67 0.18 -7.07 -0.93
CA GLY A 67 -1.06 -7.27 -1.67
C GLY A 67 -1.10 -8.61 -2.43
N ASP A 68 0.01 -8.93 -3.11
CA ASP A 68 0.19 -10.20 -3.81
C ASP A 68 0.12 -11.42 -2.88
N ALA A 69 0.81 -11.36 -1.75
CA ALA A 69 0.88 -12.47 -0.80
C ALA A 69 -0.45 -12.70 -0.10
N VAL A 70 -1.13 -11.62 0.29
CA VAL A 70 -2.46 -11.64 0.93
C VAL A 70 -3.50 -12.25 0.01
N THR A 71 -3.57 -11.81 -1.25
CA THR A 71 -4.50 -12.36 -2.26
C THR A 71 -4.32 -13.87 -2.45
N LYS A 72 -3.07 -14.36 -2.39
CA LYS A 72 -2.75 -15.78 -2.55
C LYS A 72 -3.16 -16.64 -1.35
N ILE A 73 -3.17 -16.07 -0.14
CA ILE A 73 -3.46 -16.84 1.10
C ILE A 73 -4.88 -16.66 1.63
N ALA A 74 -5.55 -15.55 1.31
CA ALA A 74 -6.92 -15.24 1.77
C ALA A 74 -7.91 -16.41 1.58
N PRO A 75 -7.95 -17.12 0.43
CA PRO A 75 -8.86 -18.26 0.26
C PRO A 75 -8.48 -19.51 1.08
N ARG A 76 -7.29 -19.53 1.70
CA ARG A 76 -6.77 -20.66 2.47
C ARG A 76 -6.75 -20.39 3.98
N ALA A 77 -7.09 -19.17 4.38
CA ALA A 77 -6.91 -18.68 5.74
C ALA A 77 -8.27 -18.37 6.39
N GLU A 78 -9.20 -19.33 6.35
CA GLU A 78 -10.62 -19.19 6.72
C GLU A 78 -10.87 -18.47 8.06
N LYS A 79 -9.99 -18.64 9.05
CA LYS A 79 -10.11 -18.01 10.38
C LYS A 79 -9.81 -16.50 10.39
N VAL A 80 -9.13 -16.00 9.36
CA VAL A 80 -8.65 -14.62 9.27
C VAL A 80 -8.91 -14.01 7.89
N THR A 81 -9.73 -14.66 7.06
CA THR A 81 -10.01 -14.23 5.67
C THR A 81 -10.53 -12.80 5.63
N ASP A 82 -11.44 -12.43 6.53
CA ASP A 82 -11.96 -11.06 6.59
C ASP A 82 -10.83 -10.05 6.87
N LYS A 83 -9.99 -10.32 7.89
CA LYS A 83 -8.84 -9.47 8.21
C LYS A 83 -7.80 -9.38 7.10
N LEU A 84 -7.58 -10.48 6.38
CA LEU A 84 -6.69 -10.51 5.21
C LEU A 84 -7.29 -9.75 4.03
N THR A 85 -8.61 -9.79 3.88
CA THR A 85 -9.32 -9.00 2.87
C THR A 85 -9.20 -7.51 3.20
N ASP A 86 -9.46 -7.11 4.45
CA ASP A 86 -9.30 -5.74 4.93
C ASP A 86 -7.86 -5.23 4.70
N LEU A 87 -6.85 -6.07 4.96
CA LEU A 87 -5.45 -5.77 4.68
C LEU A 87 -5.20 -5.57 3.17
N GLY A 88 -5.75 -6.46 2.33
CA GLY A 88 -5.63 -6.35 0.88
C GLY A 88 -6.27 -5.08 0.32
N GLU A 89 -7.45 -4.71 0.83
CA GLU A 89 -8.15 -3.48 0.47
C GLU A 89 -7.38 -2.24 0.92
N ALA A 90 -6.90 -2.19 2.17
CA ALA A 90 -6.12 -1.07 2.68
C ALA A 90 -4.81 -0.85 1.89
N LEU A 91 -4.14 -1.93 1.48
CA LEU A 91 -2.94 -1.86 0.64
C LEU A 91 -3.27 -1.48 -0.81
N GLY A 92 -4.40 -1.97 -1.33
CA GLY A 92 -4.92 -1.62 -2.65
C GLY A 92 -5.25 -0.15 -2.75
N ASP A 93 -5.94 0.42 -1.75
CA ASP A 93 -6.28 1.84 -1.67
C ASP A 93 -5.03 2.72 -1.51
N ALA A 94 -4.09 2.32 -0.63
CA ALA A 94 -2.82 3.03 -0.46
C ALA A 94 -1.97 3.04 -1.75
N GLY A 95 -2.03 1.97 -2.55
CA GLY A 95 -1.35 1.89 -3.84
C GLY A 95 -2.13 2.53 -5.01
N SER A 96 -3.46 2.57 -4.95
CA SER A 96 -4.35 3.04 -6.04
C SER A 96 -4.68 4.53 -5.97
N ALA A 97 -4.68 5.13 -4.77
CA ALA A 97 -4.77 6.59 -4.57
C ALA A 97 -3.66 7.37 -5.31
N GLN A 98 -2.72 6.67 -5.93
CA GLN A 98 -1.58 7.21 -6.65
C GLN A 98 -1.63 7.01 -8.17
N HIS A 99 -2.58 6.23 -8.68
CA HIS A 99 -2.68 5.98 -10.13
C HIS A 99 -3.70 6.89 -10.82
N ASP A 100 -4.59 7.55 -10.07
CA ASP A 100 -5.76 8.25 -10.63
C ASP A 100 -5.59 9.76 -10.82
N GLU A 101 -4.47 10.36 -10.40
CA GLU A 101 -4.26 11.82 -10.46
C GLU A 101 -3.23 12.30 -11.50
N GLU A 102 -2.81 11.47 -12.46
CA GLU A 102 -1.85 11.89 -13.51
C GLU A 102 -2.30 11.61 -14.97
N ILE A 103 -3.61 11.47 -15.23
CA ILE A 103 -4.15 11.47 -16.61
C ILE A 103 -5.44 12.30 -16.69
N ASP A 104 -5.40 13.61 -16.40
CA ASP A 104 -6.37 14.53 -17.05
C ASP A 104 -5.93 16.01 -17.17
N GLU A 105 -4.66 16.36 -16.88
CA GLU A 105 -4.17 17.75 -17.01
C GLU A 105 -3.24 17.94 -18.23
N ALA A 106 -3.31 17.06 -19.24
CA ALA A 106 -2.56 17.23 -20.49
C ALA A 106 -3.45 17.57 -21.70
N ALA A 107 -4.78 17.41 -21.58
CA ALA A 107 -5.72 17.67 -22.67
C ALA A 107 -6.27 19.11 -22.74
N ALA A 108 -6.13 19.91 -21.67
CA ALA A 108 -6.78 21.21 -21.56
C ALA A 108 -5.92 22.44 -21.95
N ALA A 109 -4.60 22.30 -22.19
CA ALA A 109 -3.69 23.46 -22.29
C ALA A 109 -3.22 23.82 -23.71
N ALA A 110 -3.97 23.52 -24.78
CA ALA A 110 -3.60 23.92 -26.14
C ALA A 110 -4.73 24.57 -26.97
N PRO A 111 -5.08 25.86 -26.75
CA PRO A 111 -5.74 26.63 -27.79
C PRO A 111 -4.72 26.93 -28.90
N ARG A 112 -4.81 26.16 -29.99
CA ARG A 112 -4.05 26.36 -31.23
C ARG A 112 -4.13 27.83 -31.67
N ARG A 113 -3.01 28.56 -31.60
CA ARG A 113 -2.87 29.88 -32.23
C ARG A 113 -1.95 29.80 -33.45
N LYS A 114 -2.36 30.55 -34.49
CA LYS A 114 -1.70 30.98 -35.75
C LYS A 114 -2.15 30.17 -36.98
N LYS A 115 -2.45 30.76 -38.14
CA LYS A 115 -2.39 32.16 -38.62
C LYS A 115 -3.19 32.25 -39.95
N ALA A 116 -3.56 33.48 -40.29
CA ALA A 116 -4.07 34.02 -41.56
C ALA A 116 -3.88 33.24 -42.89
N ALA A 117 -4.91 33.31 -43.73
CA ALA A 117 -4.82 33.62 -45.16
C ALA A 117 -6.01 34.54 -45.51
#